data_AF-A0A1I7Y5S5-F1
#
_entry.id   AF-A0A1I7Y5S5-F1
#
_cell.length_a   1.000
_cell.length_b   1.000
_cell.length_c   1.000
_cell.angle_alpha   90.00
_cell.angle_beta   90.00
_cell.angle_gamma   90.00
#
_symmetry.space_group_name_H-M   'P 1'
#
loop_
_entity.id
_entity.type
_entity.pdbx_description
1 polymer ?
#
loop_
_entity_poly.entity_id
_entity_poly.type
_entity_poly.pdbx_seq_one_letter_code
_entity_poly.pdbx_strand_id
1 'polypeptide(L)'
;MDAVQKANSGHPGAPMGMADIAEVLWRDFLKHNPSNPHFADRDRFVLSNGHGSMLIYSLLHLTGYDLSIDDLKAFRQLHSRTPGHPEFGYTPGVETTTGPL
;
A
#
# COMPACT_ATOMS: atom_id res chain seq x y z
N MET A 1 -10.89 2.19 5.01
CA MET A 1 -11.74 3.28 5.54
C MET A 1 -11.16 3.83 6.84
N ASP A 2 -11.00 2.97 7.85
CA ASP A 2 -10.65 3.39 9.21
C ASP A 2 -9.35 4.17 9.35
N ALA A 3 -8.30 3.80 8.63
CA ALA A 3 -7.03 4.54 8.66
C ALA A 3 -7.18 5.99 8.15
N VAL A 4 -7.94 6.19 7.08
CA VAL A 4 -8.27 7.53 6.54
C VAL A 4 -9.04 8.35 7.57
N GLN A 5 -10.03 7.72 8.22
CA GLN A 5 -10.86 8.38 9.21
C GLN A 5 -10.08 8.71 10.50
N LYS A 6 -9.24 7.80 10.98
CA LYS A 6 -8.37 8.02 12.13
C LYS A 6 -7.36 9.15 11.87
N ALA A 7 -6.80 9.22 10.67
CA ALA A 7 -5.91 10.31 10.27
C ALA A 7 -6.66 11.65 10.05
N ASN A 8 -8.00 11.62 9.97
CA ASN A 8 -8.83 12.74 9.53
C ASN A 8 -8.33 13.35 8.20
N SER A 9 -7.77 12.50 7.33
CA SER A 9 -7.05 12.90 6.12
C SER A 9 -6.85 11.70 5.18
N GLY A 10 -7.07 11.88 3.88
CA GLY A 10 -6.80 10.88 2.84
C GLY A 10 -7.96 10.65 1.88
N HIS A 11 -7.84 9.63 1.03
CA HIS A 11 -8.77 9.35 -0.06
C HIS A 11 -9.39 7.96 0.12
N PRO A 12 -10.64 7.86 0.61
CA PRO A 12 -11.27 6.57 0.88
C PRO A 12 -11.91 5.92 -0.36
N GLY A 13 -12.40 6.74 -1.32
CA GLY A 13 -13.20 6.27 -2.44
C GLY A 13 -12.43 5.37 -3.41
N ALA A 14 -11.23 5.78 -3.83
CA ALA A 14 -10.41 5.00 -4.77
C ALA A 14 -10.02 3.62 -4.19
N PRO A 15 -9.55 3.49 -2.93
CA PRO A 15 -9.34 2.18 -2.30
C PRO A 15 -10.59 1.29 -2.25
N MET A 16 -11.77 1.85 -1.96
CA MET A 16 -13.01 1.06 -1.93
C MET A 16 -13.40 0.55 -3.32
N GLY A 17 -13.36 1.41 -4.33
CA GLY A 17 -13.75 1.04 -5.70
C GLY A 17 -12.77 0.08 -6.39
N MET A 18 -11.53 -0.02 -5.90
CA MET A 18 -10.50 -0.90 -6.44
C MET A 18 -10.27 -2.17 -5.61
N ALA A 19 -11.05 -2.40 -4.55
CA ALA A 19 -10.83 -3.53 -3.65
C ALA A 19 -10.93 -4.89 -4.38
N ASP A 20 -11.96 -5.09 -5.21
CA ASP A 20 -12.18 -6.35 -5.92
C ASP A 20 -11.09 -6.63 -6.97
N ILE A 21 -10.68 -5.62 -7.73
CA ILE A 21 -9.60 -5.79 -8.72
C ILE A 21 -8.26 -6.07 -8.04
N ALA A 22 -8.03 -5.48 -6.87
CA ALA A 22 -6.82 -5.70 -6.10
C ALA A 22 -6.79 -7.10 -5.48
N GLU A 23 -7.93 -7.58 -4.99
CA GLU A 23 -8.07 -8.93 -4.44
C GLU A 23 -7.70 -9.97 -5.50
N VAL A 24 -8.34 -9.92 -6.68
CA VAL A 24 -8.05 -10.85 -7.79
C VAL A 24 -6.58 -10.76 -8.19
N LEU A 25 -6.06 -9.54 -8.45
CA LEU A 25 -4.68 -9.36 -8.90
C LEU A 25 -3.66 -9.90 -7.88
N TRP A 26 -3.78 -9.50 -6.61
CA TRP A 26 -2.79 -9.82 -5.59
C TRP A 26 -2.88 -11.25 -5.06
N ARG A 27 -4.08 -11.84 -5.06
CA ARG A 27 -4.29 -13.20 -4.56
C ARG A 27 -4.03 -14.26 -5.61
N ASP A 28 -4.47 -14.02 -6.86
CA ASP A 28 -4.50 -15.08 -7.88
C ASP A 28 -3.35 -14.99 -8.88
N PHE A 29 -2.81 -13.78 -9.13
CA PHE A 29 -1.88 -13.56 -10.25
C PHE A 29 -0.50 -13.05 -9.82
N LEU A 30 -0.43 -12.14 -8.85
CA LEU A 30 0.81 -11.44 -8.53
C LEU A 30 1.85 -12.40 -7.94
N LYS A 31 2.96 -12.61 -8.65
CA LYS A 31 4.10 -13.37 -8.15
C LYS A 31 4.97 -12.49 -7.27
N HIS A 32 4.80 -12.60 -5.95
CA HIS A 32 5.59 -11.84 -4.99
C HIS A 32 5.97 -12.66 -3.76
N ASN A 33 6.98 -12.19 -3.03
CA ASN A 33 7.40 -12.82 -1.78
C ASN A 33 7.50 -11.75 -0.67
N PRO A 34 6.53 -11.68 0.24
CA PRO A 34 6.54 -10.73 1.36
C PRO A 34 7.77 -10.86 2.27
N SER A 35 8.34 -12.06 2.40
CA SER A 35 9.55 -12.30 3.20
C SER A 35 10.84 -11.88 2.47
N ASN A 36 10.77 -11.59 1.16
CA ASN A 36 11.86 -11.04 0.38
C ASN A 36 11.33 -10.03 -0.66
N PRO A 37 11.03 -8.79 -0.23
CA PRO A 37 10.57 -7.72 -1.13
C PRO A 37 11.59 -7.36 -2.24
N HIS A 38 12.84 -7.81 -2.11
CA HIS A 38 13.91 -7.58 -3.09
C HIS A 38 14.13 -8.76 -4.04
N PHE A 39 13.30 -9.80 -3.98
CA PHE A 39 13.31 -10.91 -4.92
C PHE A 39 13.33 -10.39 -6.36
N ALA A 40 14.39 -10.67 -7.11
CA ALA A 40 14.66 -10.03 -8.40
C ALA A 40 13.54 -10.28 -9.42
N ASP A 41 13.06 -11.53 -9.47
CA ASP A 41 12.09 -12.06 -10.44
C ASP A 41 10.64 -12.07 -9.90
N ARG A 42 10.34 -11.20 -8.92
CA ARG A 42 8.95 -10.88 -8.53
C ARG A 42 8.26 -10.06 -9.63
N ASP A 43 6.95 -10.08 -9.69
CA ASP A 43 6.18 -9.11 -10.46
C ASP A 43 6.26 -7.73 -9.81
N ARG A 44 6.11 -6.66 -10.61
CA ARG A 44 6.13 -5.27 -10.10
C ARG A 44 4.71 -4.70 -10.12
N PHE A 45 4.20 -4.39 -8.94
CA PHE A 45 2.94 -3.67 -8.79
C PHE A 45 3.20 -2.17 -8.64
N VAL A 46 2.56 -1.34 -9.46
CA VAL A 46 2.65 0.13 -9.40
C VAL A 46 1.25 0.72 -9.26
N LEU A 47 0.99 1.38 -8.13
CA LEU A 47 -0.22 2.17 -7.92
C LEU A 47 -0.03 3.58 -8.46
N SER A 48 -0.28 3.78 -9.75
CA SER A 48 -0.06 5.07 -10.44
C SER A 48 -0.91 6.21 -9.83
N ASN A 49 -2.18 5.93 -9.51
CA ASN A 49 -3.06 6.81 -8.76
C ASN A 49 -2.73 6.80 -7.25
N GLY A 50 -1.51 7.25 -6.91
CA GLY A 50 -0.92 7.15 -5.56
C GLY A 50 -1.76 7.77 -4.44
N HIS A 51 -2.72 8.64 -4.75
CA HIS A 51 -3.65 9.18 -3.76
C HIS A 51 -4.49 8.09 -3.08
N GLY A 52 -4.70 6.94 -3.74
CA GLY A 52 -5.32 5.72 -3.20
C GLY A 52 -4.41 4.89 -2.28
N SER A 53 -3.42 5.52 -1.64
CA SER A 53 -2.35 4.88 -0.86
C SER A 53 -2.82 3.85 0.18
N MET A 54 -3.97 4.07 0.81
CA MET A 54 -4.49 3.08 1.76
C MET A 54 -4.84 1.73 1.15
N LEU A 55 -5.05 1.64 -0.18
CA LEU A 55 -5.20 0.35 -0.86
C LEU A 55 -3.89 -0.45 -0.79
N ILE A 56 -2.78 0.12 -1.26
CA ILE A 56 -1.50 -0.59 -1.29
C ILE A 56 -1.01 -0.90 0.13
N TYR A 57 -1.18 -0.01 1.11
CA TYR A 57 -0.80 -0.32 2.48
C TYR A 57 -1.62 -1.47 3.08
N SER A 58 -2.93 -1.54 2.78
CA SER A 58 -3.76 -2.65 3.23
C SER A 58 -3.33 -3.97 2.59
N LEU A 59 -3.00 -3.97 1.29
CA LEU A 59 -2.52 -5.16 0.58
C LEU A 59 -1.18 -5.64 1.12
N LEU A 60 -0.23 -4.73 1.35
CA LEU A 60 1.08 -5.04 1.93
C LEU A 60 0.94 -5.65 3.32
N HIS A 61 0.09 -5.06 4.18
CA HIS A 61 -0.20 -5.60 5.51
C HIS A 61 -0.84 -7.00 5.44
N LEU A 62 -1.91 -7.15 4.66
CA LEU A 62 -2.68 -8.39 4.56
C LEU A 62 -1.89 -9.54 3.93
N THR A 63 -0.97 -9.24 3.01
CA THR A 63 -0.13 -10.25 2.37
C THR A 63 1.14 -10.57 3.16
N GLY A 64 1.40 -9.88 4.28
CA GLY A 64 2.47 -10.24 5.21
C GLY A 64 3.81 -9.57 4.94
N TYR A 65 3.82 -8.41 4.27
CA TYR A 65 5.00 -7.55 4.29
C TYR A 65 5.25 -7.03 5.71
N ASP A 66 6.46 -6.55 5.96
CA ASP A 66 6.79 -5.82 7.18
C ASP A 66 6.12 -4.43 7.18
N LEU A 67 4.80 -4.44 7.36
CA LEU A 67 3.92 -3.29 7.53
C LEU A 67 2.80 -3.71 8.49
N SER A 68 2.91 -3.27 9.73
CA SER A 68 2.05 -3.72 10.82
C SER A 68 0.70 -3.02 10.82
N ILE A 69 -0.24 -3.56 11.62
CA ILE A 69 -1.51 -2.88 11.87
C ILE A 69 -1.32 -1.51 12.56
N ASP A 70 -0.24 -1.36 13.34
CA ASP A 70 0.08 -0.10 14.02
C ASP A 70 0.65 0.94 13.05
N ASP A 71 1.34 0.50 11.99
CA ASP A 71 1.71 1.37 10.86
C ASP A 71 0.44 1.90 10.17
N LEU A 72 -0.55 1.03 9.86
CA LEU A 72 -1.82 1.48 9.27
C LEU A 72 -2.57 2.47 10.17
N LYS A 73 -2.52 2.25 11.48
CA LYS A 73 -3.07 3.17 12.50
C LYS A 73 -2.29 4.49 12.57
N ALA A 74 -1.06 4.56 12.08
CA ALA A 74 -0.22 5.75 12.01
C ALA A 74 -0.25 6.38 10.60
N PHE A 75 -1.24 6.05 9.76
CA PHE A 75 -1.42 6.66 8.45
C PHE A 75 -1.34 8.19 8.49
N ARG A 76 -0.52 8.76 7.60
CA ARG A 76 -0.26 10.20 7.45
C ARG A 76 0.31 10.89 8.70
N GLN A 77 0.82 10.13 9.67
CA GLN A 77 1.51 10.70 10.82
C GLN A 77 2.99 10.91 10.51
N LEU A 78 3.59 11.88 11.18
CA LEU A 78 5.00 12.22 11.02
C LEU A 78 5.88 10.98 11.28
N HIS A 79 6.84 10.72 10.38
CA HIS A 79 7.74 9.56 10.40
C HIS A 79 7.07 8.18 10.31
N SER A 80 5.78 8.10 9.99
CA SER A 80 5.12 6.82 9.75
C SER A 80 5.64 6.14 8.48
N ARG A 81 5.57 4.81 8.43
CA ARG A 81 5.80 3.99 7.23
C ARG A 81 4.60 3.96 6.29
N THR A 82 3.62 4.83 6.51
CA THR A 82 2.39 4.93 5.72
C THR A 82 2.10 6.40 5.40
N PRO A 83 2.97 7.06 4.61
CA PRO A 83 2.78 8.45 4.20
C PRO A 83 1.52 8.62 3.34
N GLY A 84 1.13 9.88 3.10
CA GLY A 84 -0.12 10.20 2.41
C GLY A 84 -0.22 9.71 0.97
N HIS A 85 0.93 9.53 0.32
CA HIS A 85 1.15 8.87 -0.96
C HIS A 85 2.26 7.81 -0.78
N PRO A 86 2.32 6.73 -1.58
CA PRO A 86 3.35 5.70 -1.43
C PRO A 86 4.74 6.27 -1.71
N GLU A 87 5.70 5.99 -0.83
CA GLU A 87 7.09 6.43 -0.97
C GLU A 87 8.04 5.22 -1.01
N PHE A 88 8.81 5.12 -2.09
CA PHE A 88 9.85 4.09 -2.24
C PHE A 88 10.95 4.26 -1.19
N GLY A 89 11.45 3.14 -0.66
CA GLY A 89 12.55 3.10 0.31
C GLY A 89 12.13 3.12 1.78
N TYR A 90 10.97 3.70 2.12
CA TYR A 90 10.46 3.76 3.50
C TYR A 90 9.50 2.62 3.85
N THR A 91 8.73 2.16 2.85
CA THR A 91 7.67 1.14 3.03
C THR A 91 8.04 -0.11 2.23
N PRO A 92 8.24 -1.28 2.86
CA PRO A 92 8.53 -2.51 2.13
C PRO A 92 7.42 -2.87 1.15
N GLY A 93 7.81 -3.23 -0.08
CA GLY A 93 6.87 -3.59 -1.14
C GLY A 93 6.27 -2.41 -1.93
N VAL A 94 6.55 -1.16 -1.54
CA VAL A 94 6.31 -0.01 -2.43
C VAL A 94 7.42 0.06 -3.47
N GLU A 95 7.07 -0.17 -4.73
CA GLU A 95 8.04 -0.27 -5.84
C GLU A 95 8.53 1.08 -6.37
N THR A 96 7.73 2.13 -6.24
CA THR A 96 8.07 3.48 -6.70
C THR A 96 7.25 4.52 -5.95
N THR A 97 7.77 5.75 -5.85
CA THR A 97 7.03 6.88 -5.30
C THR A 97 6.04 7.40 -6.33
N THR A 98 4.75 7.38 -6.01
CA THR A 98 3.68 7.90 -6.88
C THR A 98 2.87 8.97 -6.16
N GLY A 99 2.26 9.91 -6.88
CA GLY A 99 1.48 10.99 -6.31
C GLY A 99 1.17 12.09 -7.32
N PRO A 100 2.19 12.70 -7.95
CA PRO A 100 2.01 13.52 -9.14
C PRO A 100 1.50 12.66 -10.29
N LEU A 101 0.39 13.09 -10.92
CA LEU A 101 -0.16 12.50 -12.15
C LEU A 101 0.29 13.27 -13.38
#